data_AF-Q76E44-F1
#
_entry.id   AF-Q76E44-F1
#
_cell.length_a   1.000
_cell.length_b   1.000
_cell.length_c   1.000
_cell.angle_alpha   90.00
_cell.angle_beta   90.00
_cell.angle_gamma   90.00
#
_symmetry.space_group_name_H-M   'P 1'
#
loop_
_entity.id
_entity.type
_entity.pdbx_description
1 polymer ?
#
loop_
_entity_poly.entity_id
_entity_poly.type
_entity_poly.pdbx_seq_one_letter_code
_entity_poly.pdbx_strand_id
1 'polypeptide(L)'
;NFTGVSGDMILFDENGDSPGRYEIMNFKQMGKDYFDYINVGSWDNGELKMDDDEIWSEKSHIIRSVCSEPCEKGQIKVIRKGEVSCCWTCTPCKENEYVSDEYTCKACQLGSWPNEDLTGCDLIPVQYLRWGDPEPIAAVVFACLGLLATLFVTIVFIMYRDTPVVKSSSRELCYIILAGICLGYLCTFCLIAKPQQIYCYLQRIGIGLSPAMSYSALVTKTNRIARILAGSKKKICTKKPRFMSACAQLVIAFILICIQLGIIVALFIMEPPDIMHDYPSIREVYLICNTTNLGVVTPLGYNGLLILSCTFYAFKTRNVPANFNEAKYIAFTMYTT
;
A
#
# COMPACT_ATOMS: atom_id res chain seq x y z
N ASN A 1 -76.21 2.04 -18.75
CA ASN A 1 -75.51 2.59 -19.93
C ASN A 1 -76.48 2.65 -21.10
N PHE A 2 -76.48 3.75 -21.84
CA PHE A 2 -77.25 3.92 -23.07
C PHE A 2 -76.43 4.73 -24.09
N THR A 3 -76.80 4.70 -25.36
CA THR A 3 -76.08 5.46 -26.40
C THR A 3 -76.67 6.86 -26.54
N GLY A 4 -75.82 7.87 -26.44
CA GLY A 4 -76.19 9.28 -26.62
C GLY A 4 -76.36 9.67 -28.09
N VAL A 5 -76.73 10.93 -28.32
CA VAL A 5 -76.96 11.50 -29.66
C VAL A 5 -75.71 11.52 -30.55
N SER A 6 -74.52 11.56 -29.94
CA SER A 6 -73.23 11.53 -30.63
C SER A 6 -72.76 10.11 -30.97
N GLY A 7 -73.54 9.07 -30.62
CA GLY A 7 -73.14 7.66 -30.78
C GLY A 7 -72.29 7.12 -29.62
N ASP A 8 -71.97 7.97 -28.64
CA ASP A 8 -71.16 7.62 -27.48
C ASP A 8 -71.94 6.86 -26.41
N MET A 9 -71.25 5.96 -25.71
CA MET A 9 -71.84 5.25 -24.58
C MET A 9 -71.84 6.15 -23.33
N ILE A 10 -73.04 6.50 -22.87
CA ILE A 10 -73.24 7.25 -21.63
C ILE A 10 -73.26 6.25 -20.47
N LEU A 11 -72.28 6.41 -19.60
CA LEU A 11 -72.14 5.73 -18.32
C LEU A 11 -72.04 6.77 -17.21
N PHE A 12 -72.43 6.37 -16.01
CA PHE A 12 -72.36 7.19 -14.80
C PHE A 12 -71.60 6.39 -13.73
N ASP A 13 -70.76 7.08 -12.98
CA ASP A 13 -70.07 6.51 -11.82
C ASP A 13 -71.03 6.38 -10.62
N GLU A 14 -70.49 5.93 -9.47
CA GLU A 14 -71.27 5.77 -8.23
C GLU A 14 -71.79 7.10 -7.67
N ASN A 15 -71.17 8.24 -8.05
CA ASN A 15 -71.60 9.58 -7.67
C ASN A 15 -72.64 10.18 -8.65
N GLY A 16 -72.90 9.49 -9.77
CA GLY A 16 -73.81 9.95 -10.81
C GLY A 16 -73.16 10.83 -11.88
N ASP A 17 -71.83 10.88 -11.95
CA ASP A 17 -71.06 11.67 -12.91
C ASP A 17 -70.69 10.83 -14.14
N SER A 18 -70.84 11.40 -15.33
CA SER A 18 -70.40 10.78 -16.57
C SER A 18 -68.90 11.07 -16.78
N PRO A 19 -68.11 10.13 -17.33
CA PRO A 19 -66.70 10.40 -17.60
C PRO A 19 -66.54 11.62 -18.50
N GLY A 20 -65.64 12.52 -18.08
CA GLY A 20 -65.39 13.77 -18.79
C GLY A 20 -64.77 13.52 -20.16
N ARG A 21 -65.22 14.30 -21.14
CA ARG A 21 -64.68 14.37 -22.49
C ARG A 21 -64.56 15.82 -22.88
N TYR A 22 -63.40 16.21 -23.40
CA TYR A 22 -63.10 17.60 -23.72
C TYR A 22 -62.39 17.69 -25.06
N GLU A 23 -62.72 18.72 -25.82
CA GLU A 23 -61.92 19.20 -26.93
C GLU A 23 -61.01 20.33 -26.43
N ILE A 24 -59.78 20.36 -26.88
CA ILE A 24 -58.76 21.31 -26.45
C ILE A 24 -58.51 22.27 -27.62
N MET A 25 -58.72 23.56 -27.38
CA MET A 25 -58.62 24.59 -28.40
C MET A 25 -57.41 25.49 -28.13
N ASN A 26 -56.73 25.95 -29.17
CA ASN A 26 -55.68 26.97 -29.10
C ASN A 26 -56.12 28.24 -29.83
N PHE A 27 -55.89 29.41 -29.24
CA PHE A 27 -56.19 30.70 -29.87
C PHE A 27 -54.93 31.22 -30.56
N LYS A 28 -54.90 31.17 -31.90
CA LYS A 28 -53.71 31.56 -32.68
C LYS A 28 -54.05 32.42 -33.88
N GLN A 29 -53.03 33.09 -34.39
CA GLN A 29 -53.16 33.89 -35.60
C GLN A 29 -53.22 32.96 -36.82
N MET A 30 -54.34 33.01 -37.53
CA MET A 30 -54.59 32.18 -38.72
C MET A 30 -54.32 32.94 -40.03
N GLY A 31 -54.26 34.28 -39.97
CA GLY A 31 -53.94 35.15 -41.09
C GLY A 31 -53.51 36.54 -40.63
N LYS A 32 -53.13 37.42 -41.57
CA LYS A 32 -52.75 38.80 -41.22
C LYS A 32 -53.93 39.49 -40.50
N ASP A 33 -53.72 39.86 -39.24
CA ASP A 33 -54.71 40.45 -38.34
C ASP A 33 -55.99 39.60 -38.09
N TYR A 34 -55.93 38.27 -38.30
CA TYR A 34 -57.03 37.34 -38.03
C TYR A 34 -56.62 36.26 -37.02
N PHE A 35 -57.40 36.15 -35.94
CA PHE A 35 -57.19 35.19 -34.85
C PHE A 35 -58.44 34.34 -34.66
N ASP A 36 -58.24 33.05 -34.41
CA ASP A 36 -59.34 32.10 -34.22
C ASP A 36 -58.97 30.98 -33.26
N TYR A 37 -59.98 30.29 -32.75
CA TYR A 37 -59.81 29.05 -31.99
C TYR A 37 -59.73 27.87 -32.94
N ILE A 38 -58.65 27.12 -32.85
CA ILE A 38 -58.46 25.88 -33.58
C ILE A 38 -58.41 24.70 -32.62
N ASN A 39 -58.98 23.57 -33.04
CA ASN A 39 -58.89 22.35 -32.27
C ASN A 39 -57.46 21.78 -32.38
N VAL A 40 -56.82 21.54 -31.24
CA VAL A 40 -55.46 21.00 -31.13
C VAL A 40 -55.42 19.65 -30.41
N GLY A 41 -56.54 19.15 -29.92
CA GLY A 41 -56.56 17.88 -29.23
C GLY A 41 -57.87 17.52 -28.54
N SER A 42 -57.87 16.35 -27.91
CA SER A 42 -59.00 15.82 -27.16
C SER A 42 -58.53 15.11 -25.90
N TRP A 43 -59.35 15.17 -24.86
CA TRP A 43 -59.17 14.39 -23.65
C TRP A 43 -60.40 13.51 -23.42
N ASP A 44 -60.19 12.20 -23.30
CA ASP A 44 -61.25 11.23 -22.97
C ASP A 44 -60.77 10.32 -21.84
N ASN A 45 -61.38 10.45 -20.67
CA ASN A 45 -61.18 9.56 -19.52
C ASN A 45 -59.70 9.26 -19.20
N GLY A 46 -58.86 10.29 -19.20
CA GLY A 46 -57.42 10.21 -18.91
C GLY A 46 -56.51 10.06 -20.13
N GLU A 47 -57.05 9.74 -21.30
CA GLU A 47 -56.29 9.72 -22.56
C GLU A 47 -56.22 11.14 -23.16
N LEU A 48 -55.04 11.75 -23.12
CA LEU A 48 -54.76 13.04 -23.74
C LEU A 48 -54.16 12.82 -25.13
N LYS A 49 -54.87 13.26 -26.17
CA LYS A 49 -54.40 13.30 -27.55
C LYS A 49 -54.21 14.76 -27.96
N MET A 50 -52.99 15.17 -28.24
CA MET A 50 -52.64 16.55 -28.60
C MET A 50 -51.76 16.54 -29.85
N ASP A 51 -51.91 17.57 -30.67
CA ASP A 51 -51.04 17.84 -31.81
C ASP A 51 -50.09 19.00 -31.47
N ASP A 52 -48.88 18.67 -31.02
CA ASP A 52 -47.88 19.64 -30.59
C ASP A 52 -47.39 20.53 -31.75
N ASP A 53 -47.37 20.01 -32.98
CA ASP A 53 -46.95 20.76 -34.17
C ASP A 53 -48.04 21.78 -34.58
N GLU A 54 -49.31 21.54 -34.25
CA GLU A 54 -50.43 22.47 -34.49
C GLU A 54 -50.48 23.62 -33.45
N ILE A 55 -49.95 23.41 -32.24
CA ILE A 55 -49.91 24.41 -31.18
C ILE A 55 -48.85 25.47 -31.45
N TRP A 56 -47.65 25.05 -31.86
CA TRP A 56 -46.53 25.93 -32.16
C TRP A 56 -46.01 25.66 -33.57
N SER A 57 -46.16 26.62 -34.49
CA SER A 57 -45.64 26.49 -35.86
C SER A 57 -44.10 26.37 -35.93
N GLU A 58 -43.39 26.73 -34.85
CA GLU A 58 -41.95 26.56 -34.70
C GLU A 58 -41.62 25.94 -33.32
N LYS A 59 -40.81 24.87 -33.31
CA LYS A 59 -40.42 24.15 -32.08
C LYS A 59 -39.52 24.96 -31.12
N SER A 60 -39.09 26.15 -31.52
CA SER A 60 -38.17 27.03 -30.76
C SER A 60 -38.86 27.83 -29.65
N HIS A 61 -40.20 27.89 -29.63
CA HIS A 61 -40.97 28.81 -28.78
C HIS A 61 -41.68 28.16 -27.58
N ILE A 62 -41.37 26.90 -27.26
CA ILE A 62 -41.94 26.26 -26.05
C ILE A 62 -41.27 26.86 -24.81
N ILE A 63 -41.95 27.81 -24.16
CA ILE A 63 -41.52 28.36 -22.88
C ILE A 63 -41.81 27.31 -21.81
N ARG A 64 -40.75 26.75 -21.21
CA ARG A 64 -40.88 25.91 -20.02
C ARG A 64 -41.02 26.81 -18.81
N SER A 65 -42.14 26.72 -18.11
CA SER A 65 -42.37 27.40 -16.83
C SER A 65 -41.62 26.69 -15.69
N VAL A 66 -40.30 26.73 -15.73
CA VAL A 66 -39.41 26.16 -14.70
C VAL A 66 -38.72 27.27 -13.91
N CYS A 67 -38.62 27.09 -12.59
CA CYS A 67 -37.95 28.06 -11.72
C CYS A 67 -36.43 27.92 -11.75
N SER A 68 -35.96 26.68 -11.80
CA SER A 68 -34.55 26.33 -11.81
C SER A 68 -34.27 25.32 -12.91
N GLU A 69 -33.16 25.51 -13.63
CA GLU A 69 -32.69 24.54 -14.62
C GLU A 69 -32.19 23.25 -13.94
N PRO A 70 -32.19 22.12 -14.66
CA PRO A 70 -31.56 20.89 -14.18
C PRO A 70 -30.08 21.12 -13.85
N CYS A 71 -29.63 20.61 -12.71
CA CYS A 71 -28.24 20.77 -12.27
C CYS A 71 -27.27 19.99 -13.17
N GLU A 72 -26.05 20.50 -13.27
CA GLU A 72 -24.98 19.85 -14.03
C GLU A 72 -24.44 18.62 -13.28
N LYS A 73 -23.65 17.79 -13.98
CA LYS A 73 -22.97 16.63 -13.37
C LYS A 73 -22.12 17.08 -12.19
N GLY A 74 -22.18 16.35 -11.08
CA GLY A 74 -21.43 16.67 -9.86
C GLY A 74 -22.05 17.77 -8.99
N GLN A 75 -23.27 18.21 -9.31
CA GLN A 75 -24.02 19.17 -8.51
C GLN A 75 -25.29 18.54 -7.94
N ILE A 76 -25.69 19.02 -6.77
CA ILE A 76 -26.94 18.64 -6.11
C ILE A 76 -27.91 19.81 -6.04
N LYS A 77 -29.20 19.49 -6.00
CA LYS A 77 -30.29 20.44 -5.76
C LYS A 77 -30.32 20.80 -4.28
N VAL A 78 -30.28 22.09 -3.99
CA VAL A 78 -30.43 22.64 -2.64
C VAL A 78 -31.62 23.59 -2.61
N ILE A 79 -32.66 23.25 -1.86
CA ILE A 79 -33.86 24.07 -1.68
C ILE A 79 -33.67 24.91 -0.40
N ARG A 80 -33.73 26.24 -0.50
CA ARG A 80 -33.57 27.10 0.68
C ARG A 80 -34.84 27.09 1.52
N LYS A 81 -34.70 27.25 2.83
CA LYS A 81 -35.83 27.32 3.75
C LYS A 81 -36.73 28.52 3.38
N GLY A 82 -37.99 28.24 3.07
CA GLY A 82 -38.97 29.25 2.66
C GLY A 82 -39.19 29.37 1.14
N GLU A 83 -38.43 28.65 0.32
CA GLU A 83 -38.65 28.56 -1.13
C GLU A 83 -39.54 27.35 -1.49
N VAL A 84 -40.09 27.34 -2.71
CA VAL A 84 -40.94 26.27 -3.24
C VAL A 84 -40.07 25.10 -3.71
N SER A 85 -40.57 23.87 -3.65
CA SER A 85 -39.82 22.65 -4.01
C SER A 85 -39.28 22.62 -5.45
N CYS A 86 -39.88 23.37 -6.38
CA CYS A 86 -39.42 23.48 -7.78
C CYS A 86 -38.32 24.54 -7.99
N CYS A 87 -38.02 25.36 -6.99
CA CYS A 87 -36.96 26.36 -7.02
C CYS A 87 -35.78 25.87 -6.18
N TRP A 88 -34.77 25.30 -6.85
CA TRP A 88 -33.53 24.85 -6.22
C TRP A 88 -32.32 25.68 -6.69
N THR A 89 -31.27 25.71 -5.87
CA THR A 89 -29.94 26.16 -6.27
C THR A 89 -29.05 24.94 -6.49
N CYS A 90 -28.32 24.89 -7.60
CA CYS A 90 -27.35 23.84 -7.85
C CYS A 90 -26.05 24.13 -7.11
N THR A 91 -25.59 23.19 -6.28
CA THR A 91 -24.35 23.32 -5.49
C THR A 91 -23.40 22.17 -5.84
N PRO A 92 -22.12 22.45 -6.16
CA PRO A 92 -21.16 21.40 -6.48
C PRO A 92 -20.79 20.58 -5.23
N CYS A 93 -20.64 19.27 -5.41
CA CYS A 93 -20.05 18.38 -4.41
C CYS A 93 -18.54 18.66 -4.25
N LYS A 94 -17.95 18.25 -3.11
CA LYS A 94 -16.48 18.32 -2.94
C LYS A 94 -15.78 17.26 -3.81
N GLU A 95 -14.47 17.41 -4.00
CA GLU A 95 -13.67 16.49 -4.83
C GLU A 95 -13.66 15.02 -4.36
N ASN A 96 -13.84 14.77 -3.06
CA ASN A 96 -13.93 13.42 -2.46
C ASN A 96 -15.39 12.90 -2.44
N GLU A 97 -16.35 13.71 -2.86
CA GLU A 97 -17.75 13.37 -2.77
C GLU A 97 -18.32 13.02 -4.15
N TYR A 98 -19.28 12.11 -4.15
CA TYR A 98 -20.08 11.76 -5.32
C TYR A 98 -21.56 12.06 -5.04
N VAL A 99 -22.33 12.25 -6.09
CA VAL A 99 -23.78 12.47 -6.04
C VAL A 99 -24.44 11.11 -5.77
N SER A 100 -24.89 10.90 -4.53
CA SER A 100 -25.61 9.67 -4.16
C SER A 100 -27.09 9.77 -4.48
N ASP A 101 -27.64 10.98 -4.45
CA ASP A 101 -29.03 11.30 -4.76
C ASP A 101 -29.07 12.78 -5.20
N GLU A 102 -30.18 13.21 -5.83
CA GLU A 102 -30.32 14.56 -6.38
C GLU A 102 -30.11 15.68 -5.33
N TYR A 103 -30.23 15.37 -4.05
CA TYR A 103 -30.12 16.31 -2.93
C TYR A 103 -28.90 16.10 -2.04
N THR A 104 -28.11 15.04 -2.24
CA THR A 104 -27.06 14.64 -1.27
C THR A 104 -25.79 14.16 -1.94
N CYS A 105 -24.69 14.84 -1.60
CA CYS A 105 -23.34 14.38 -1.84
C CYS A 105 -22.89 13.43 -0.71
N LYS A 106 -22.27 12.30 -1.05
CA LYS A 106 -21.64 11.39 -0.09
C LYS A 106 -20.14 11.31 -0.35
N ALA A 107 -19.35 11.33 0.72
CA ALA A 107 -17.91 11.12 0.63
C ALA A 107 -17.58 9.67 0.30
N CYS A 108 -16.53 9.47 -0.49
CA CYS A 108 -15.97 8.15 -0.75
C CYS A 108 -15.28 7.59 0.50
N GLN A 109 -15.17 6.25 0.55
CA GLN A 109 -14.45 5.56 1.62
C GLN A 109 -12.93 5.78 1.46
N LEU A 110 -12.19 5.60 2.56
CA LEU A 110 -10.72 5.63 2.52
C LEU A 110 -10.20 4.62 1.49
N GLY A 111 -9.33 5.09 0.60
CA GLY A 111 -8.77 4.28 -0.50
C GLY A 111 -9.62 4.22 -1.77
N SER A 112 -10.73 4.96 -1.81
CA SER A 112 -11.57 5.10 -3.00
C SER A 112 -11.70 6.57 -3.41
N TRP A 113 -11.90 6.78 -4.70
CA TRP A 113 -12.00 8.09 -5.33
C TRP A 113 -13.25 8.19 -6.20
N PRO A 114 -13.95 9.34 -6.26
CA PRO A 114 -15.13 9.48 -7.11
C PRO A 114 -14.83 9.18 -8.58
N ASN A 115 -15.75 8.47 -9.24
CA ASN A 115 -15.67 8.13 -10.67
C ASN A 115 -15.82 9.40 -11.52
N GLU A 116 -15.47 9.33 -12.81
CA GLU A 116 -15.60 10.49 -13.73
C GLU A 116 -17.04 11.04 -13.80
N ASP A 117 -18.05 10.17 -13.67
CA ASP A 117 -19.47 10.55 -13.66
C ASP A 117 -19.97 11.04 -12.28
N LEU A 118 -19.14 10.97 -11.23
CA LEU A 118 -19.50 11.37 -9.86
C LEU A 118 -20.76 10.68 -9.31
N THR A 119 -21.03 9.44 -9.73
CA THR A 119 -22.17 8.62 -9.29
C THR A 119 -21.78 7.55 -8.27
N GLY A 120 -20.48 7.31 -8.09
CA GLY A 120 -19.93 6.29 -7.21
C GLY A 120 -18.44 6.51 -6.95
N CYS A 121 -17.80 5.50 -6.38
CA CYS A 121 -16.39 5.53 -6.01
C CYS A 121 -15.65 4.31 -6.58
N ASP A 122 -14.49 4.54 -7.17
CA ASP A 122 -13.57 3.54 -7.69
C ASP A 122 -12.39 3.37 -6.74
N LEU A 123 -11.82 2.18 -6.69
CA LEU A 123 -10.65 1.91 -5.84
C LEU A 123 -9.40 2.56 -6.45
N ILE A 124 -8.65 3.28 -5.62
CA ILE A 124 -7.36 3.85 -6.01
C ILE A 124 -6.36 2.69 -6.16
N PRO A 125 -5.62 2.61 -7.27
CA PRO A 125 -4.63 1.55 -7.47
C PRO A 125 -3.51 1.68 -6.44
N VAL A 126 -3.19 0.56 -5.78
CA VAL A 126 -2.14 0.53 -4.77
C VAL A 126 -0.77 0.80 -5.38
N GLN A 127 -0.03 1.69 -4.72
CA GLN A 127 1.37 1.97 -4.98
C GLN A 127 2.23 1.03 -4.14
N TYR A 128 3.28 0.53 -4.77
CA TYR A 128 4.31 -0.29 -4.15
C TYR A 128 5.58 -0.08 -4.96
N LEU A 129 6.71 -0.44 -4.38
CA LEU A 129 8.00 -0.28 -5.02
C LEU A 129 8.06 -1.13 -6.29
N ARG A 130 8.14 -0.52 -7.48
CA ARG A 130 8.14 -1.28 -8.74
C ARG A 130 9.56 -1.54 -9.19
N TRP A 131 9.76 -2.71 -9.81
CA TRP A 131 11.05 -3.08 -10.40
C TRP A 131 11.53 -2.13 -11.52
N GLY A 132 10.62 -1.36 -12.11
CA GLY A 132 10.91 -0.40 -13.16
C GLY A 132 11.29 1.00 -12.68
N ASP A 133 11.15 1.28 -11.38
CA ASP A 133 11.48 2.59 -10.83
C ASP A 133 13.02 2.74 -10.72
N PRO A 134 13.59 3.94 -10.90
CA PRO A 134 15.04 4.12 -10.94
C PRO A 134 15.73 3.80 -9.59
N GLU A 135 15.08 4.08 -8.46
CA GLU A 135 15.66 3.85 -7.13
C GLU A 135 15.79 2.35 -6.81
N PRO A 136 14.75 1.51 -7.02
CA PRO A 136 14.87 0.05 -6.89
C PRO A 136 15.86 -0.56 -7.86
N ILE A 137 15.95 -0.09 -9.11
CA ILE A 137 16.92 -0.59 -10.09
C ILE A 137 18.34 -0.42 -9.56
N ALA A 138 18.68 0.75 -9.01
CA ALA A 138 20.00 0.99 -8.43
C ALA A 138 20.31 0.02 -7.28
N ALA A 139 19.33 -0.23 -6.39
CA ALA A 139 19.47 -1.17 -5.28
C ALA A 139 19.64 -2.61 -5.76
N VAL A 140 18.92 -3.04 -6.80
CA VAL A 140 19.03 -4.37 -7.41
C VAL A 140 20.41 -4.57 -8.03
N VAL A 141 20.90 -3.60 -8.79
CA VAL A 141 22.24 -3.67 -9.41
C VAL A 141 23.31 -3.80 -8.34
N PHE A 142 23.23 -3.00 -7.27
CA PHE A 142 24.17 -3.08 -6.16
C PHE A 142 24.11 -4.45 -5.44
N ALA A 143 22.91 -4.99 -5.21
CA ALA A 143 22.73 -6.31 -4.63
C ALA A 143 23.29 -7.44 -5.53
N CYS A 144 23.08 -7.36 -6.85
CA CYS A 144 23.65 -8.30 -7.81
C CYS A 144 25.18 -8.28 -7.80
N LEU A 145 25.80 -7.08 -7.80
CA LEU A 145 27.25 -6.95 -7.68
C LEU A 145 27.76 -7.52 -6.34
N GLY A 146 27.04 -7.26 -5.25
CA GLY A 146 27.32 -7.83 -3.93
C GLY A 146 27.25 -9.36 -3.90
N LEU A 147 26.23 -9.96 -4.52
CA LEU A 147 26.10 -11.42 -4.66
C LEU A 147 27.24 -12.00 -5.50
N LEU A 148 27.58 -11.38 -6.63
CA LEU A 148 28.71 -11.82 -7.46
C LEU A 148 30.03 -11.77 -6.70
N ALA A 149 30.29 -10.70 -5.94
CA ALA A 149 31.46 -10.60 -5.09
C ALA A 149 31.46 -11.67 -3.98
N THR A 150 30.31 -11.91 -3.34
CA THR A 150 30.17 -12.93 -2.29
C THR A 150 30.41 -14.34 -2.84
N LEU A 151 29.88 -14.65 -4.02
CA LEU A 151 30.12 -15.91 -4.73
C LEU A 151 31.59 -16.07 -5.11
N PHE A 152 32.21 -15.03 -5.68
CA PHE A 152 33.64 -15.05 -6.01
C PHE A 152 34.50 -15.36 -4.77
N VAL A 153 34.28 -14.65 -3.66
CA VAL A 153 35.01 -14.90 -2.40
C VAL A 153 34.73 -16.32 -1.89
N THR A 154 33.49 -16.80 -1.98
CA THR A 154 33.12 -18.14 -1.52
C THR A 154 33.82 -19.23 -2.34
N ILE A 155 33.87 -19.08 -3.67
CA ILE A 155 34.58 -20.00 -4.57
C ILE A 155 36.07 -20.04 -4.23
N VAL A 156 36.72 -18.88 -4.04
CA VAL A 156 38.12 -18.80 -3.64
C VAL A 156 38.36 -19.51 -2.30
N PHE A 157 37.49 -19.28 -1.30
CA PHE A 157 37.60 -19.94 0.01
C PHE A 157 37.46 -21.48 -0.06
N ILE A 158 36.59 -21.97 -0.94
CA ILE A 158 36.36 -23.42 -1.14
C ILE A 158 37.52 -24.05 -1.92
N MET A 159 37.94 -23.44 -3.04
CA MET A 159 39.02 -23.95 -3.89
C MET A 159 40.37 -23.96 -3.16
N TYR A 160 40.67 -22.89 -2.44
CA TYR A 160 41.94 -22.73 -1.72
C TYR A 160 41.83 -23.10 -0.23
N ARG A 161 40.91 -24.01 0.11
CA ARG A 161 40.59 -24.42 1.49
C ARG A 161 41.77 -25.01 2.29
N ASP A 162 42.79 -25.48 1.60
CA ASP A 162 43.98 -26.11 2.18
C ASP A 162 45.16 -25.14 2.32
N THR A 163 45.02 -23.90 1.86
CA THR A 163 46.04 -22.87 2.10
C THR A 163 46.21 -22.61 3.59
N PRO A 164 47.45 -22.40 4.07
CA PRO A 164 47.74 -22.21 5.49
C PRO A 164 47.02 -21.00 6.08
N VAL A 165 46.71 -19.98 5.27
CA VAL A 165 45.91 -18.83 5.66
C VAL A 165 44.48 -19.26 6.01
N VAL A 166 43.78 -19.93 5.10
CA VAL A 166 42.39 -20.38 5.32
C VAL A 166 42.31 -21.44 6.42
N LYS A 167 43.32 -22.33 6.54
CA LYS A 167 43.38 -23.37 7.57
C LYS A 167 43.68 -22.83 8.97
N SER A 168 44.40 -21.71 9.08
CA SER A 168 44.70 -21.05 10.36
C SER A 168 43.59 -20.11 10.81
N SER A 169 42.84 -19.53 9.86
CA SER A 169 41.56 -18.86 10.12
C SER A 169 40.45 -19.89 10.46
N SER A 170 39.50 -19.53 11.32
CA SER A 170 38.36 -20.39 11.64
C SER A 170 37.41 -20.50 10.43
N ARG A 171 37.65 -21.47 9.53
CA ARG A 171 36.91 -21.68 8.26
C ARG A 171 35.39 -21.63 8.43
N GLU A 172 34.89 -22.38 9.40
CA GLU A 172 33.45 -22.50 9.66
C GLU A 172 32.80 -21.16 10.02
N LEU A 173 33.48 -20.31 10.80
CA LEU A 173 32.97 -18.97 11.11
C LEU A 173 32.97 -18.06 9.88
N CYS A 174 33.94 -18.21 8.97
CA CYS A 174 33.99 -17.43 7.73
C CYS A 174 32.84 -17.83 6.79
N TYR A 175 32.48 -19.11 6.72
CA TYR A 175 31.30 -19.56 5.98
C TYR A 175 29.99 -19.01 6.57
N ILE A 176 29.86 -18.93 7.90
CA ILE A 176 28.70 -18.30 8.54
C ILE A 176 28.60 -16.81 8.18
N ILE A 177 29.73 -16.09 8.17
CA ILE A 177 29.77 -14.68 7.74
C ILE A 177 29.33 -14.55 6.28
N LEU A 178 29.89 -15.35 5.37
CA LEU A 178 29.53 -15.32 3.95
C LEU A 178 28.05 -15.68 3.72
N ALA A 179 27.51 -16.64 4.46
CA ALA A 179 26.10 -16.99 4.42
C ALA A 179 25.21 -15.83 4.91
N GLY A 180 25.60 -15.16 6.00
CA GLY A 180 24.90 -13.97 6.50
C GLY A 180 24.90 -12.81 5.50
N ILE A 181 26.05 -12.54 4.87
CA ILE A 181 26.20 -11.51 3.81
C ILE A 181 25.34 -11.87 2.59
N CYS A 182 25.40 -13.12 2.13
CA CYS A 182 24.58 -13.61 1.01
C CYS A 182 23.09 -13.45 1.31
N LEU A 183 22.64 -13.85 2.51
CA LEU A 183 21.26 -13.66 2.94
C LEU A 183 20.88 -12.17 2.94
N GLY A 184 21.76 -11.28 3.42
CA GLY A 184 21.53 -9.85 3.41
C GLY A 184 21.30 -9.28 2.01
N TYR A 185 22.12 -9.69 1.03
CA TYR A 185 21.92 -9.31 -0.36
C TYR A 185 20.68 -9.97 -1.00
N LEU A 186 20.27 -11.17 -0.58
CA LEU A 186 19.01 -11.77 -1.05
C LEU A 186 17.77 -11.05 -0.48
N CYS A 187 17.87 -10.51 0.72
CA CYS A 187 16.77 -9.79 1.36
C CYS A 187 16.42 -8.48 0.66
N THR A 188 17.33 -7.87 -0.09
CA THR A 188 17.02 -6.66 -0.88
C THR A 188 15.97 -6.95 -1.95
N PHE A 189 16.04 -8.12 -2.61
CA PHE A 189 15.02 -8.55 -3.58
C PHE A 189 13.67 -8.79 -2.92
N CYS A 190 13.67 -9.36 -1.71
CA CYS A 190 12.45 -9.56 -0.93
C CYS A 190 11.82 -8.23 -0.50
N LEU A 191 12.63 -7.20 -0.22
CA LEU A 191 12.19 -5.84 0.12
C LEU A 191 11.51 -5.12 -1.05
N ILE A 192 12.00 -5.34 -2.27
CA ILE A 192 11.48 -4.68 -3.49
C ILE A 192 10.25 -5.40 -4.05
N ALA A 193 10.10 -6.70 -3.78
CA ALA A 193 8.94 -7.46 -4.23
C ALA A 193 7.63 -6.85 -3.73
N LYS A 194 6.57 -6.96 -4.55
CA LYS A 194 5.22 -6.55 -4.14
C LYS A 194 4.88 -7.23 -2.81
N PRO A 195 4.49 -6.48 -1.77
CA PRO A 195 4.19 -7.05 -0.46
C PRO A 195 3.14 -8.17 -0.57
N GLN A 196 3.58 -9.37 -0.21
CA GLN A 196 2.74 -10.53 0.02
C GLN A 196 3.12 -11.08 1.38
N GLN A 197 2.24 -11.87 1.97
CA GLN A 197 2.46 -12.41 3.32
C GLN A 197 3.82 -13.10 3.43
N ILE A 198 4.18 -13.95 2.46
CA ILE A 198 5.49 -14.63 2.43
C ILE A 198 6.67 -13.64 2.37
N TYR A 199 6.57 -12.59 1.57
CA TYR A 199 7.65 -11.59 1.46
C TYR A 199 7.78 -10.78 2.74
N CYS A 200 6.68 -10.44 3.41
CA CYS A 200 6.72 -9.77 4.72
C CYS A 200 7.42 -10.61 5.79
N TYR A 201 7.16 -11.93 5.82
CA TYR A 201 7.92 -12.85 6.68
C TYR A 201 9.41 -12.85 6.33
N LEU A 202 9.75 -13.02 5.04
CA LEU A 202 11.14 -13.08 4.59
C LEU A 202 11.91 -11.78 4.86
N GLN A 203 11.28 -10.62 4.70
CA GLN A 203 11.86 -9.32 5.03
C GLN A 203 12.19 -9.23 6.51
N ARG A 204 11.25 -9.61 7.40
CA ARG A 204 11.44 -9.51 8.85
C ARG A 204 12.49 -10.51 9.38
N ILE A 205 12.52 -11.73 8.84
CA ILE A 205 13.59 -12.70 9.11
C ILE A 205 14.93 -12.13 8.62
N GLY A 206 14.95 -11.65 7.39
CA GLY A 206 16.14 -11.16 6.70
C GLY A 206 16.86 -10.04 7.43
N ILE A 207 16.13 -8.95 7.71
CA ILE A 207 16.65 -7.74 8.36
C ILE A 207 17.22 -8.06 9.75
N GLY A 208 16.59 -8.99 10.48
CA GLY A 208 17.04 -9.37 11.81
C GLY A 208 18.20 -10.38 11.80
N LEU A 209 18.07 -11.47 11.04
CA LEU A 209 18.92 -12.65 11.12
C LEU A 209 20.22 -12.52 10.31
N SER A 210 20.21 -11.87 9.15
CA SER A 210 21.42 -11.72 8.32
C SER A 210 22.55 -10.98 9.06
N PRO A 211 22.31 -9.81 9.68
CA PRO A 211 23.34 -9.14 10.48
C PRO A 211 23.72 -9.96 11.72
N ALA A 212 22.76 -10.60 12.37
CA ALA A 212 23.02 -11.43 13.55
C ALA A 212 23.95 -12.60 13.24
N MET A 213 23.78 -13.29 12.10
CA MET A 213 24.70 -14.34 11.65
C MET A 213 26.13 -13.80 11.47
N SER A 214 26.25 -12.67 10.76
CA SER A 214 27.53 -12.05 10.44
C SER A 214 28.27 -11.59 11.71
N TYR A 215 27.60 -10.83 12.58
CA TYR A 215 28.21 -10.32 13.80
C TYR A 215 28.38 -11.38 14.89
N SER A 216 27.53 -12.40 14.97
CA SER A 216 27.73 -13.52 15.92
C SER A 216 29.00 -14.32 15.59
N ALA A 217 29.28 -14.54 14.30
CA ALA A 217 30.52 -15.17 13.89
C ALA A 217 31.74 -14.25 14.11
N LEU A 218 31.60 -12.96 13.82
CA LEU A 218 32.67 -11.98 14.01
C LEU A 218 33.02 -11.74 15.49
N VAL A 219 32.03 -11.64 16.38
CA VAL A 219 32.24 -11.50 17.83
C VAL A 219 32.91 -12.75 18.39
N THR A 220 32.51 -13.94 17.92
CA THR A 220 33.13 -15.20 18.33
C THR A 220 34.59 -15.26 17.92
N LYS A 221 34.89 -14.82 16.69
CA LYS A 221 36.25 -14.77 16.14
C LYS A 221 37.13 -13.76 16.91
N THR A 222 36.65 -12.55 17.14
CA THR A 222 37.37 -11.49 17.87
C THR A 222 37.55 -11.80 19.35
N ASN A 223 36.53 -12.37 20.02
CA ASN A 223 36.63 -12.82 21.40
C ASN A 223 37.71 -13.90 21.56
N ARG A 224 37.80 -14.86 20.64
CA ARG A 224 38.88 -15.86 20.65
C ARG A 224 40.26 -15.19 20.59
N ILE A 225 40.47 -14.24 19.68
CA ILE A 225 41.74 -13.49 19.56
C ILE A 225 42.04 -12.72 20.86
N ALA A 226 41.02 -12.06 21.44
CA ALA A 226 41.16 -11.34 22.70
C ALA A 226 41.53 -12.25 23.88
N ARG A 227 40.99 -13.48 23.95
CA ARG A 227 41.33 -14.48 24.97
C ARG A 227 42.76 -15.01 24.82
N ILE A 228 43.22 -15.26 23.59
CA ILE A 228 44.61 -15.65 23.32
C ILE A 228 45.57 -14.55 23.79
N LEU A 229 45.27 -13.28 23.46
CA LEU A 229 46.08 -12.14 23.89
C LEU A 229 46.14 -11.98 25.42
N ALA A 230 44.99 -12.12 26.09
CA ALA A 230 44.92 -12.02 27.55
C ALA A 230 45.66 -13.16 28.26
N GLY A 231 45.62 -14.38 27.69
CA GLY A 231 46.38 -15.53 28.18
C GLY A 231 47.89 -15.37 27.98
N SER A 232 48.33 -14.82 26.84
CA SER A 232 49.75 -14.61 26.55
C SER A 232 50.41 -13.52 27.39
N LYS A 233 49.66 -12.53 27.90
CA LYS A 233 50.19 -11.45 28.76
C LYS A 233 50.31 -11.84 30.23
N LYS A 234 49.58 -12.85 30.71
CA LYS A 234 49.77 -13.39 32.07
C LYS A 234 50.86 -14.46 32.01
N LYS A 235 52.07 -14.13 32.50
CA LYS A 235 53.26 -15.02 32.54
C LYS A 235 53.05 -16.40 33.20
N ILE A 236 51.90 -16.64 33.85
CA ILE A 236 51.54 -17.91 34.50
C ILE A 236 50.08 -18.22 34.17
N CYS A 237 49.83 -19.21 33.31
CA CYS A 237 48.49 -19.65 32.93
C CYS A 237 48.23 -21.03 33.53
N THR A 238 47.83 -21.09 34.81
CA THR A 238 47.55 -22.35 35.55
C THR A 238 46.22 -23.01 35.19
N LYS A 239 45.40 -22.39 34.33
CA LYS A 239 44.17 -23.01 33.78
C LYS A 239 44.26 -23.07 32.26
N LYS A 240 44.10 -24.28 31.70
CA LYS A 240 43.86 -24.47 30.25
C LYS A 240 42.70 -23.56 29.83
N PRO A 241 42.84 -22.70 28.82
CA PRO A 241 41.74 -21.86 28.38
C PRO A 241 40.59 -22.74 27.85
N ARG A 242 39.51 -22.85 28.63
CA ARG A 242 38.28 -23.55 28.23
C ARG A 242 37.65 -22.84 27.03
N PHE A 243 37.01 -23.59 26.13
CA PHE A 243 36.34 -23.08 24.92
C PHE A 243 37.26 -22.44 23.85
N MET A 244 38.46 -22.99 23.64
CA MET A 244 39.35 -22.60 22.53
C MET A 244 39.24 -23.49 21.28
N SER A 245 38.57 -24.65 21.39
CA SER A 245 38.35 -25.58 20.27
C SER A 245 37.42 -24.99 19.21
N ALA A 246 37.59 -25.40 17.94
CA ALA A 246 36.73 -24.99 16.83
C ALA A 246 35.26 -25.33 17.06
N CYS A 247 34.97 -26.51 17.63
CA CYS A 247 33.60 -26.90 17.96
C CYS A 247 32.96 -25.98 19.00
N ALA A 248 33.74 -25.53 20.01
CA ALA A 248 33.24 -24.60 21.02
C ALA A 248 32.94 -23.21 20.43
N GLN A 249 33.69 -22.76 19.43
CA GLN A 249 33.43 -21.50 18.74
C GLN A 249 32.12 -21.57 17.95
N LEU A 250 31.90 -22.67 17.23
CA LEU A 250 30.65 -22.88 16.52
C LEU A 250 29.44 -22.89 17.43
N VAL A 251 29.53 -23.58 18.57
CA VAL A 251 28.45 -23.60 19.57
C VAL A 251 28.15 -22.18 20.09
N ILE A 252 29.18 -21.37 20.39
CA ILE A 252 28.98 -19.99 20.84
C ILE A 252 28.28 -19.14 19.77
N ALA A 253 28.78 -19.19 18.52
CA ALA A 253 28.17 -18.43 17.43
C ALA A 253 26.72 -18.87 17.18
N PHE A 254 26.45 -20.17 17.21
CA PHE A 254 25.11 -20.72 17.06
C PHE A 254 24.16 -20.27 18.17
N ILE A 255 24.61 -20.26 19.44
CA ILE A 255 23.81 -19.76 20.56
C ILE A 255 23.41 -18.29 20.33
N LEU A 256 24.35 -17.43 19.92
CA LEU A 256 24.07 -16.02 19.65
C LEU A 256 23.07 -15.83 18.50
N ILE A 257 23.18 -16.63 17.43
CA ILE A 257 22.22 -16.63 16.32
C ILE A 257 20.84 -17.09 16.80
N CYS A 258 20.77 -18.15 17.60
CA CYS A 258 19.52 -18.66 18.16
C CYS A 258 18.83 -17.68 19.10
N ILE A 259 19.58 -16.84 19.82
CA ILE A 259 18.99 -15.76 20.63
C ILE A 259 18.24 -14.79 19.71
N GLN A 260 18.85 -14.33 18.61
CA GLN A 260 18.15 -13.46 17.66
C GLN A 260 16.96 -14.16 17.01
N LEU A 261 17.12 -15.43 16.62
CA LEU A 261 16.01 -16.21 16.04
C LEU A 261 14.84 -16.31 17.04
N GLY A 262 15.11 -16.56 18.32
CA GLY A 262 14.10 -16.59 19.37
C GLY A 262 13.38 -15.25 19.54
N ILE A 263 14.11 -14.13 19.46
CA ILE A 263 13.52 -12.78 19.47
C ILE A 263 12.57 -12.59 18.28
N ILE A 264 13.00 -12.95 17.07
CA ILE A 264 12.17 -12.82 15.85
C ILE A 264 10.93 -13.72 15.95
N VAL A 265 11.07 -14.97 16.41
CA VAL A 265 9.95 -15.91 16.57
C VAL A 265 8.95 -15.39 17.62
N ALA A 266 9.42 -14.87 18.76
CA ALA A 266 8.56 -14.27 19.76
C ALA A 266 7.78 -13.07 19.17
N LEU A 267 8.45 -12.23 18.39
CA LEU A 267 7.81 -11.11 17.68
C LEU A 267 6.78 -11.58 16.64
N PHE A 268 6.97 -12.73 15.98
CA PHE A 268 5.97 -13.30 15.08
C PHE A 268 4.72 -13.80 15.79
N ILE A 269 4.88 -14.33 17.00
CA ILE A 269 3.76 -14.79 17.83
C ILE A 269 2.93 -13.59 18.32
N MET A 270 3.60 -12.49 18.70
CA MET A 270 2.93 -11.28 19.17
C MET A 270 2.32 -10.47 18.03
N GLU A 271 3.03 -10.36 16.91
CA GLU A 271 2.66 -9.52 15.77
C GLU A 271 2.90 -10.32 14.47
N PRO A 272 1.92 -11.08 13.98
CA PRO A 272 2.08 -11.80 12.73
C PRO A 272 2.26 -10.80 11.56
N PRO A 273 3.30 -10.98 10.72
CA PRO A 273 3.44 -10.22 9.48
C PRO A 273 2.20 -10.39 8.59
N ASP A 274 1.54 -9.28 8.31
CA ASP A 274 0.40 -9.22 7.41
C ASP A 274 0.57 -8.06 6.42
N ILE A 275 -0.29 -7.97 5.42
CA ILE A 275 -0.29 -6.91 4.43
C ILE A 275 -1.31 -5.86 4.87
N MET A 276 -0.91 -4.59 4.88
CA MET A 276 -1.79 -3.48 5.19
C MET A 276 -1.76 -2.39 4.12
N HIS A 277 -2.86 -1.66 4.01
CA HIS A 277 -2.95 -0.49 3.16
C HIS A 277 -2.65 0.75 4.01
N ASP A 278 -1.74 1.58 3.53
CA ASP A 278 -1.41 2.87 4.13
C ASP A 278 -1.98 4.00 3.29
N TYR A 279 -2.55 5.00 3.96
CA TYR A 279 -3.33 6.08 3.35
C TYR A 279 -2.75 7.43 3.77
N PRO A 280 -1.60 7.85 3.22
CA PRO A 280 -0.99 9.13 3.58
C PRO A 280 -1.82 10.32 3.09
N SER A 281 -2.59 10.14 2.01
CA SER A 281 -3.53 11.14 1.49
C SER A 281 -4.79 10.48 0.95
N ILE A 282 -5.82 11.28 0.66
CA ILE A 282 -7.08 10.79 0.06
C ILE A 282 -6.93 10.28 -1.38
N ARG A 283 -5.78 10.55 -2.04
CA ARG A 283 -5.50 10.18 -3.43
C ARG A 283 -4.43 9.09 -3.55
N GLU A 284 -3.79 8.70 -2.46
CA GLU A 284 -2.68 7.76 -2.46
C GLU A 284 -2.95 6.59 -1.53
N VAL A 285 -2.69 5.39 -2.04
CA VAL A 285 -2.81 4.15 -1.29
C VAL A 285 -1.52 3.37 -1.48
N TYR A 286 -0.82 3.08 -0.40
CA TYR A 286 0.39 2.26 -0.43
C TYR A 286 0.10 0.86 0.11
N LEU A 287 0.66 -0.16 -0.52
CA LEU A 287 0.64 -1.52 0.00
C LEU A 287 1.94 -1.77 0.76
N ILE A 288 1.86 -2.06 2.06
CA ILE A 288 3.02 -2.26 2.93
C ILE A 288 2.85 -3.48 3.84
N CYS A 289 3.96 -3.97 4.39
CA CYS A 289 3.93 -5.01 5.42
C CYS A 289 3.62 -4.39 6.80
N ASN A 290 2.70 -4.99 7.54
CA ASN A 290 2.38 -4.62 8.91
C ASN A 290 3.62 -4.76 9.80
N THR A 291 4.26 -3.63 10.06
CA THR A 291 5.52 -3.55 10.77
C THR A 291 5.43 -2.46 11.81
N THR A 292 5.43 -2.84 13.07
CA THR A 292 5.45 -1.88 14.18
C THR A 292 6.86 -1.35 14.41
N ASN A 293 6.96 -0.17 15.03
CA ASN A 293 8.26 0.38 15.45
C ASN A 293 9.03 -0.61 16.36
N LEU A 294 8.31 -1.31 17.24
CA LEU A 294 8.92 -2.32 18.10
C LEU A 294 9.46 -3.51 17.30
N GLY A 295 8.71 -3.98 16.30
CA GLY A 295 9.12 -5.04 15.39
C GLY A 295 10.41 -4.76 14.62
N VAL A 296 10.75 -3.49 14.39
CA VAL A 296 12.01 -3.06 13.76
C VAL A 296 13.11 -2.82 14.80
N VAL A 297 12.80 -2.10 15.88
CA VAL A 297 13.79 -1.67 16.88
C VAL A 297 14.32 -2.85 17.69
N THR A 298 13.49 -3.83 18.05
CA THR A 298 13.92 -4.97 18.88
C THR A 298 15.03 -5.82 18.22
N PRO A 299 14.89 -6.33 16.98
CA PRO A 299 15.97 -7.08 16.33
C PRO A 299 17.19 -6.20 16.03
N LEU A 300 16.99 -4.92 15.69
CA LEU A 300 18.09 -3.96 15.50
C LEU A 300 18.85 -3.68 16.80
N GLY A 301 18.16 -3.61 17.94
CA GLY A 301 18.76 -3.37 19.24
C GLY A 301 19.72 -4.50 19.63
N TYR A 302 19.33 -5.75 19.41
CA TYR A 302 20.23 -6.89 19.61
C TYR A 302 21.43 -6.86 18.65
N ASN A 303 21.21 -6.54 17.37
CA ASN A 303 22.30 -6.35 16.40
C ASN A 303 23.26 -5.23 16.83
N GLY A 304 22.74 -4.12 17.37
CA GLY A 304 23.52 -3.04 17.96
C GLY A 304 24.39 -3.51 19.13
N LEU A 305 23.86 -4.35 20.03
CA LEU A 305 24.64 -4.95 21.12
C LEU A 305 25.76 -5.86 20.60
N LEU A 306 25.50 -6.63 19.54
CA LEU A 306 26.53 -7.45 18.88
C LEU A 306 27.62 -6.57 18.27
N ILE A 307 27.27 -5.49 17.58
CA ILE A 307 28.21 -4.53 16.98
C ILE A 307 29.07 -3.90 18.08
N LEU A 308 28.47 -3.37 19.15
CA LEU A 308 29.20 -2.78 20.28
C LEU A 308 30.16 -3.79 20.93
N SER A 309 29.71 -5.03 21.10
CA SER A 309 30.56 -6.12 21.62
C SER A 309 31.73 -6.43 20.68
N CYS A 310 31.47 -6.52 19.37
CA CYS A 310 32.50 -6.70 18.36
C CYS A 310 33.53 -5.57 18.39
N THR A 311 33.08 -4.32 18.43
CA THR A 311 33.94 -3.13 18.46
C THR A 311 34.81 -3.10 19.70
N PHE A 312 34.25 -3.43 20.88
CA PHE A 312 35.02 -3.53 22.12
C PHE A 312 36.13 -4.58 22.02
N TYR A 313 35.82 -5.79 21.52
CA TYR A 313 36.83 -6.83 21.36
C TYR A 313 37.86 -6.48 20.27
N ALA A 314 37.44 -5.89 19.15
CA ALA A 314 38.30 -5.48 18.06
C ALA A 314 39.31 -4.41 18.53
N PHE A 315 38.86 -3.41 19.31
CA PHE A 315 39.71 -2.40 19.92
C PHE A 315 40.79 -3.02 20.80
N LYS A 316 40.43 -4.00 21.64
CA LYS A 316 41.37 -4.70 22.52
C LYS A 316 42.44 -5.48 21.73
N THR A 317 42.11 -5.94 20.52
CA THR A 317 42.98 -6.75 19.66
C THR A 317 43.74 -5.94 18.59
N ARG A 318 43.49 -4.63 18.46
CA ARG A 318 44.02 -3.81 17.34
C ARG A 318 45.55 -3.73 17.25
N ASN A 319 46.25 -3.84 18.38
CA ASN A 319 47.71 -3.74 18.46
C ASN A 319 48.41 -5.10 18.36
N VAL A 320 47.71 -6.17 18.00
CA VAL A 320 48.27 -7.52 17.93
C VAL A 320 48.77 -7.80 16.51
N PRO A 321 50.08 -8.05 16.30
CA PRO A 321 50.62 -8.48 15.01
C PRO A 321 50.34 -9.98 14.77
N ALA A 322 49.10 -10.43 14.95
CA ALA A 322 48.70 -11.80 14.65
C ALA A 322 48.23 -11.89 13.19
N ASN A 323 48.71 -12.94 12.49
CA ASN A 323 48.30 -13.36 11.14
C ASN A 323 48.02 -12.19 10.16
N PHE A 324 49.07 -11.68 9.50
CA PHE A 324 48.92 -10.78 8.34
C PHE A 324 48.04 -9.53 8.58
N ASN A 325 48.07 -8.95 9.79
CA ASN A 325 47.27 -7.76 10.17
C ASN A 325 45.74 -7.98 10.18
N GLU A 326 45.26 -9.22 10.27
CA GLU A 326 43.82 -9.54 10.31
C GLU A 326 43.05 -8.74 11.38
N ALA A 327 43.62 -8.60 12.58
CA ALA A 327 43.00 -7.85 13.67
C ALA A 327 42.85 -6.34 13.37
N LYS A 328 43.74 -5.77 12.56
CA LYS A 328 43.67 -4.37 12.12
C LYS A 328 42.52 -4.17 11.13
N TYR A 329 42.37 -5.09 10.18
CA TYR A 329 41.25 -5.06 9.22
C TYR A 329 39.90 -5.25 9.91
N ILE A 330 39.80 -6.17 10.87
CA ILE A 330 38.55 -6.33 11.64
C ILE A 330 38.21 -5.06 12.41
N ALA A 331 39.17 -4.41 13.07
CA ALA A 331 38.93 -3.15 13.76
C ALA A 331 38.46 -2.05 12.79
N PHE A 332 39.11 -1.94 11.62
CA PHE A 332 38.69 -1.00 10.58
C PHE A 332 37.25 -1.29 10.10
N THR A 333 36.94 -2.55 9.77
CA THR A 333 35.58 -2.96 9.37
C THR A 333 34.53 -2.61 10.43
N MET A 334 34.82 -2.83 11.71
CA MET A 334 33.90 -2.48 12.79
C MET A 334 33.73 -0.97 13.00
N TYR A 335 34.69 -0.14 12.59
CA TYR A 335 34.56 1.32 12.64
C TYR A 335 33.83 1.89 11.43
N THR A 336 33.91 1.22 10.27
CA THR A 336 33.18 1.62 9.06
C THR A 336 31.73 1.15 9.06
N THR A 337 31.42 0.12 9.84
CA THR A 337 30.08 -0.47 9.99
C THR A 337 29.22 0.39 10.92
#